data_AF-H2Z0Z2-F1
#
_entry.id   AF-H2Z0Z2-F1
#
_cell.length_a   1.000
_cell.length_b   1.000
_cell.length_c   1.000
_cell.angle_alpha   90.00
_cell.angle_beta   90.00
_cell.angle_gamma   90.00
#
_symmetry.space_group_name_H-M   'P 1'
#
loop_
_entity.id
_entity.type
_entity.pdbx_description
1 polymer ?
#
loop_
_entity_poly.entity_id
_entity_poly.type
_entity_poly.pdbx_seq_one_letter_code
_entity_poly.pdbx_strand_id
1 'polypeptide(L)'
;MNQVNKLIVLAVLLQVCFADIYMHNPRGSNNRLNERGRGRNNANRMFDSQNNNRGGYNVGNLFYYAGSKLRIEWTNQHSCGNQNANCDIIIQYMCGPLVRDGTVTTTIPTNPTQCNNLNCNTDYTFGMHEDFYSYIHCRSRLRDTRLFTADRNIRINQATRTRQNSNGNRRGYECPEEKDYYPYWHPTPWKDIAVLTNDVSRCPMYTTESHNVKDRWYCDVSSSYLYMRSTSNSGNNLIPITKEACETFTYTVGNVQYNATWRRSPAHGIAAPSCGRNMWSRDNHLGNTVGGQTFNYNWTIPNDVNEKCVLRMRYNISTGDYDRDNTTSAHN
;
A
#
# COMPACT_ATOMS: atom_id res chain seq x y z
N MET A 1 7.78 -27.74 -54.65
CA MET A 1 8.11 -28.17 -53.28
C MET A 1 8.66 -26.98 -52.54
N ASN A 2 7.95 -26.48 -51.53
CA ASN A 2 8.52 -25.70 -50.43
C ASN A 2 7.48 -25.66 -49.31
N GLN A 3 7.64 -26.58 -48.36
CA GLN A 3 6.98 -26.53 -47.08
C GLN A 3 7.63 -25.41 -46.27
N VAL A 4 6.84 -24.43 -45.84
CA VAL A 4 7.22 -23.56 -44.73
C VAL A 4 6.16 -23.72 -43.65
N ASN A 5 6.64 -24.41 -42.62
CA ASN A 5 6.09 -24.70 -41.30
C ASN A 5 4.95 -23.80 -40.81
N LYS A 6 3.85 -24.48 -40.48
CA LYS A 6 2.89 -24.08 -39.46
C LYS A 6 3.63 -23.85 -38.13
N LEU A 7 3.79 -22.59 -37.72
CA LEU A 7 4.09 -22.26 -36.33
C LEU A 7 2.80 -21.81 -35.66
N ILE A 8 2.26 -22.73 -34.88
CA ILE A 8 1.07 -22.60 -34.06
C ILE A 8 1.35 -21.63 -32.92
N VAL A 9 0.42 -20.68 -32.78
CA VAL A 9 0.01 -19.91 -31.61
C VAL A 9 0.39 -20.56 -30.27
N LEU A 10 1.18 -19.84 -29.46
CA LEU A 10 1.11 -19.93 -27.99
C LEU A 10 1.31 -18.55 -27.35
N ALA A 11 0.55 -17.56 -27.80
CA ALA A 11 0.26 -16.38 -27.00
C ALA A 11 -0.87 -16.74 -26.01
N VAL A 12 -0.59 -17.70 -25.12
CA VAL A 12 -1.50 -18.09 -24.05
C VAL A 12 -1.44 -17.00 -22.98
N LEU A 13 -2.52 -16.22 -22.93
CA LEU A 13 -3.12 -15.70 -21.70
C LEU A 13 -2.13 -15.12 -20.67
N LEU A 14 -1.57 -13.95 -20.97
CA LEU A 14 -1.35 -12.96 -19.92
C LEU A 14 -2.72 -12.43 -19.47
N GLN A 15 -3.54 -13.28 -18.88
CA GLN A 15 -4.61 -12.81 -18.00
C GLN A 15 -3.91 -12.23 -16.79
N VAL A 16 -3.81 -10.90 -16.77
CA VAL A 16 -3.61 -10.14 -15.55
C VAL A 16 -4.83 -10.46 -14.67
N CYS A 17 -4.71 -11.48 -13.84
CA CYS A 17 -5.72 -11.87 -12.87
C CYS A 17 -5.68 -10.81 -11.77
N PHE A 18 -6.49 -9.77 -11.92
CA PHE A 18 -6.78 -8.84 -10.84
C PHE A 18 -7.76 -9.50 -9.87
N ALA A 19 -7.28 -10.27 -8.90
CA ALA A 19 -8.10 -10.89 -7.86
C ALA A 19 -7.26 -11.53 -6.75
N ASP A 20 -6.41 -10.75 -6.07
CA ASP A 20 -5.47 -11.35 -5.15
C ASP A 20 -6.07 -11.58 -3.76
N ILE A 21 -7.02 -10.75 -3.27
CA ILE A 21 -7.56 -10.94 -1.91
C ILE A 21 -9.00 -10.41 -1.67
N TYR A 22 -9.88 -11.22 -1.11
CA TYR A 22 -11.23 -10.82 -0.71
C TYR A 22 -11.40 -10.90 0.81
N MET A 23 -11.54 -9.74 1.47
CA MET A 23 -11.79 -9.68 2.91
C MET A 23 -13.27 -9.84 3.21
N HIS A 24 -13.61 -10.82 4.04
CA HIS A 24 -14.99 -11.16 4.41
C HIS A 24 -15.36 -10.63 5.81
N ASN A 25 -14.42 -10.61 6.75
CA ASN A 25 -14.60 -10.03 8.08
C ASN A 25 -13.32 -9.32 8.55
N PRO A 26 -13.34 -8.03 8.91
CA PRO A 26 -14.37 -7.08 8.52
C PRO A 26 -14.50 -7.02 6.99
N ARG A 27 -15.66 -6.55 6.53
CA ARG A 27 -15.99 -6.50 5.09
C ARG A 27 -15.02 -5.58 4.34
N GLY A 28 -14.31 -6.09 3.33
CA GLY A 28 -13.38 -5.30 2.52
C GLY A 28 -14.08 -4.44 1.46
N SER A 29 -13.74 -3.16 1.36
CA SER A 29 -14.42 -2.21 0.46
C SER A 29 -14.11 -2.43 -1.04
N ASN A 30 -12.85 -2.68 -1.42
CA ASN A 30 -12.40 -2.68 -2.83
C ASN A 30 -12.75 -1.36 -3.58
N ASN A 31 -12.47 -0.21 -2.95
CA ASN A 31 -12.85 1.14 -3.42
C ASN A 31 -14.37 1.39 -3.55
N ARG A 32 -15.23 0.47 -3.15
CA ARG A 32 -16.69 0.65 -3.23
C ARG A 32 -17.19 1.63 -2.18
N LEU A 33 -18.21 2.40 -2.57
CA LEU A 33 -19.00 3.25 -1.67
C LEU A 33 -20.44 2.72 -1.58
N ASN A 34 -21.42 3.39 -2.15
CA ASN A 34 -22.85 3.04 -2.12
C ASN A 34 -23.42 2.95 -3.55
N GLU A 35 -22.55 2.56 -4.49
CA GLU A 35 -22.84 2.51 -5.92
C GLU A 35 -23.95 1.50 -6.19
N ARG A 36 -24.91 1.85 -7.07
CA ARG A 36 -26.05 0.98 -7.44
C ARG A 36 -25.60 -0.25 -8.24
N GLY A 37 -24.49 -0.15 -8.96
CA GLY A 37 -23.97 -1.20 -9.82
C GLY A 37 -23.35 -2.36 -9.05
N ARG A 38 -23.22 -3.52 -9.72
CA ARG A 38 -22.55 -4.70 -9.13
C ARG A 38 -21.04 -4.54 -9.02
N GLY A 39 -20.42 -3.74 -9.89
CA GLY A 39 -18.98 -3.44 -9.83
C GLY A 39 -18.70 -2.10 -9.18
N ARG A 40 -17.46 -1.90 -8.72
CA ARG A 40 -16.99 -0.56 -8.33
C ARG A 40 -17.03 0.39 -9.53
N ASN A 41 -17.37 1.66 -9.33
CA ASN A 41 -17.36 2.64 -10.42
C ASN A 41 -15.97 3.26 -10.62
N ASN A 42 -15.15 3.35 -9.57
CA ASN A 42 -13.83 3.97 -9.64
C ASN A 42 -12.76 3.14 -8.89
N ALA A 43 -11.89 2.47 -9.64
CA ALA A 43 -10.74 1.71 -9.11
C ALA A 43 -9.66 2.60 -8.46
N ASN A 44 -9.72 3.92 -8.69
CA ASN A 44 -8.71 4.88 -8.26
C ASN A 44 -9.16 5.73 -7.07
N ARG A 45 -10.31 5.43 -6.47
CA ARG A 45 -10.94 6.28 -5.45
C ARG A 45 -10.06 6.46 -4.21
N MET A 46 -9.62 5.36 -3.60
CA MET A 46 -8.99 5.33 -2.27
C MET A 46 -7.59 4.70 -2.27
N PHE A 47 -7.43 3.52 -2.88
CA PHE A 47 -6.21 2.71 -2.83
C PHE A 47 -6.12 1.72 -3.99
N ASP A 48 -4.92 1.19 -4.27
CA ASP A 48 -4.74 0.12 -5.26
C ASP A 48 -5.11 -1.25 -4.69
N SER A 49 -6.39 -1.57 -4.76
CA SER A 49 -6.91 -2.86 -4.29
C SER A 49 -6.40 -4.10 -5.03
N GLN A 50 -5.90 -3.95 -6.27
CA GLN A 50 -5.57 -5.05 -7.20
C GLN A 50 -6.64 -6.15 -7.37
N ASN A 51 -7.89 -5.86 -6.97
CA ASN A 51 -9.00 -6.79 -6.96
C ASN A 51 -9.92 -6.64 -8.17
N ASN A 52 -10.66 -7.70 -8.44
CA ASN A 52 -11.69 -7.74 -9.47
C ASN A 52 -12.73 -6.65 -9.22
N ASN A 53 -13.23 -6.04 -10.29
CA ASN A 53 -14.21 -4.96 -10.24
C ASN A 53 -15.48 -5.31 -9.45
N ARG A 54 -15.88 -6.59 -9.41
CA ARG A 54 -17.08 -7.09 -8.68
C ARG A 54 -16.80 -7.58 -7.25
N GLY A 55 -15.55 -7.52 -6.79
CA GLY A 55 -15.17 -7.84 -5.42
C GLY A 55 -15.54 -6.75 -4.42
N GLY A 56 -15.55 -7.10 -3.14
CA GLY A 56 -15.74 -6.18 -2.03
C GLY A 56 -17.19 -5.77 -1.77
N TYR A 57 -17.37 -5.09 -0.64
CA TYR A 57 -18.65 -4.72 -0.08
C TYR A 57 -18.83 -3.20 -0.16
N ASN A 58 -20.07 -2.76 -0.38
CA ASN A 58 -20.42 -1.36 -0.24
C ASN A 58 -20.23 -0.89 1.22
N VAL A 59 -20.09 0.42 1.39
CA VAL A 59 -19.89 1.09 2.68
C VAL A 59 -20.91 0.64 3.72
N GLY A 60 -20.44 0.43 4.94
CA GLY A 60 -21.24 0.07 6.10
C GLY A 60 -20.42 0.28 7.37
N ASN A 61 -21.10 0.66 8.44
CA ASN A 61 -20.45 0.94 9.71
C ASN A 61 -20.39 -0.32 10.57
N LEU A 62 -19.21 -0.62 11.12
CA LEU A 62 -18.97 -1.67 12.08
C LEU A 62 -18.33 -1.05 13.32
N PHE A 63 -18.82 -1.42 14.49
CA PHE A 63 -18.30 -0.94 15.77
C PHE A 63 -17.54 -2.06 16.45
N TYR A 64 -16.33 -1.76 16.89
CA TYR A 64 -15.46 -2.67 17.63
C TYR A 64 -15.00 -1.99 18.92
N TYR A 65 -14.94 -2.75 20.00
CA TYR A 65 -14.48 -2.26 21.30
C TYR A 65 -13.01 -2.62 21.51
N ALA A 66 -12.23 -1.69 22.05
CA ALA A 66 -10.88 -1.98 22.50
C ALA A 66 -10.88 -3.18 23.47
N GLY A 67 -9.89 -4.07 23.34
CA GLY A 67 -9.79 -5.32 24.10
C GLY A 67 -10.65 -6.48 23.58
N SER A 68 -11.61 -6.23 22.68
CA SER A 68 -12.38 -7.31 22.04
C SER A 68 -11.54 -8.07 21.00
N LYS A 69 -11.93 -9.31 20.70
CA LYS A 69 -11.30 -10.13 19.67
C LYS A 69 -12.07 -10.03 18.36
N LEU A 70 -11.41 -9.55 17.31
CA LEU A 70 -11.88 -9.55 15.94
C LEU A 70 -11.23 -10.71 15.17
N ARG A 71 -12.05 -11.65 14.71
CA ARG A 71 -11.61 -12.68 13.77
C ARG A 71 -11.59 -12.08 12.36
N ILE A 72 -10.40 -11.77 11.87
CA ILE A 72 -10.18 -11.30 10.52
C ILE A 72 -10.28 -12.51 9.59
N GLU A 73 -11.03 -12.41 8.48
CA GLU A 73 -11.26 -13.51 7.54
C GLU A 73 -11.15 -13.03 6.09
N TRP A 74 -10.46 -13.82 5.26
CA TRP A 74 -10.26 -13.51 3.84
C TRP A 74 -10.10 -14.77 2.99
N THR A 75 -10.15 -14.57 1.69
CA THR A 75 -9.75 -15.54 0.67
C THR A 75 -8.74 -14.91 -0.27
N ASN A 76 -7.80 -15.69 -0.81
CA ASN A 76 -6.83 -15.24 -1.81
C ASN A 76 -6.70 -16.25 -2.96
N GLN A 77 -6.49 -15.79 -4.19
CA GLN A 77 -6.57 -16.64 -5.38
C GLN A 77 -5.32 -17.49 -5.63
N HIS A 78 -4.12 -16.95 -5.36
CA HIS A 78 -2.84 -17.50 -5.86
C HIS A 78 -2.04 -18.32 -4.85
N SER A 79 -2.74 -18.96 -3.92
CA SER A 79 -2.21 -19.79 -2.83
C SER A 79 -1.27 -19.12 -1.83
N CYS A 80 -1.18 -19.73 -0.65
CA CYS A 80 -0.21 -19.45 0.39
C CYS A 80 0.14 -20.77 1.07
N GLY A 81 1.32 -20.86 1.66
CA GLY A 81 1.84 -22.07 2.29
C GLY A 81 2.20 -23.21 1.32
N ASN A 82 2.10 -23.01 0.00
CA ASN A 82 2.43 -24.00 -1.03
C ASN A 82 3.87 -23.79 -1.54
N GLN A 83 4.53 -24.86 -2.01
CA GLN A 83 5.86 -24.82 -2.62
C GLN A 83 5.91 -24.02 -3.93
N ASN A 84 4.77 -23.91 -4.63
CA ASN A 84 4.69 -23.25 -5.94
C ASN A 84 4.67 -21.71 -5.83
N ALA A 85 4.41 -21.16 -4.65
CA ALA A 85 4.28 -19.73 -4.43
C ALA A 85 4.81 -19.33 -3.05
N ASN A 86 5.74 -18.38 -3.03
CA ASN A 86 6.12 -17.69 -1.80
C ASN A 86 5.07 -16.62 -1.50
N CYS A 87 4.47 -16.67 -0.31
CA CYS A 87 3.38 -15.77 0.09
C CYS A 87 3.64 -15.16 1.47
N ASP A 88 3.47 -13.84 1.55
CA ASP A 88 3.39 -13.09 2.79
C ASP A 88 2.07 -12.31 2.85
N ILE A 89 1.33 -12.46 3.95
CA ILE A 89 0.14 -11.67 4.27
C ILE A 89 0.52 -10.69 5.38
N ILE A 90 0.43 -9.39 5.09
CA ILE A 90 0.71 -8.33 6.06
C ILE A 90 -0.62 -7.68 6.41
N ILE A 91 -0.98 -7.72 7.69
CA ILE A 91 -2.22 -7.14 8.22
C ILE A 91 -1.86 -5.88 9.00
N GLN A 92 -2.49 -4.76 8.65
CA GLN A 92 -2.18 -3.45 9.21
C GLN A 92 -3.47 -2.68 9.47
N TYR A 93 -3.38 -1.70 10.37
CA TYR A 93 -4.47 -0.75 10.59
C TYR A 93 -3.92 0.67 10.64
N MET A 94 -4.80 1.63 10.43
CA MET A 94 -4.53 3.05 10.63
C MET A 94 -5.78 3.68 11.22
N CYS A 95 -5.60 4.57 12.18
CA CYS A 95 -6.69 5.30 12.81
C CYS A 95 -6.37 6.80 12.78
N GLY A 96 -7.38 7.63 12.61
CA GLY A 96 -7.19 9.08 12.63
C GLY A 96 -8.45 9.86 12.30
N PRO A 97 -8.55 11.12 12.76
CA PRO A 97 -9.78 11.91 12.64
C PRO A 97 -10.20 12.19 11.19
N LEU A 98 -9.25 12.09 10.26
CA LEU A 98 -9.44 12.35 8.84
C LEU A 98 -9.69 11.09 8.01
N VAL A 99 -9.53 9.89 8.57
CA VAL A 99 -9.81 8.61 7.88
C VAL A 99 -11.31 8.52 7.61
N ARG A 100 -11.72 8.27 6.36
CA ARG A 100 -13.14 8.29 5.97
C ARG A 100 -13.40 7.67 4.60
N ASP A 101 -14.63 7.19 4.40
CA ASP A 101 -15.13 6.83 3.08
C ASP A 101 -15.54 8.04 2.22
N GLY A 102 -15.97 9.15 2.84
CA GLY A 102 -16.57 10.27 2.10
C GLY A 102 -17.93 9.90 1.48
N THR A 103 -18.41 10.74 0.57
CA THR A 103 -19.78 10.68 0.03
C THR A 103 -19.84 10.51 -1.48
N VAL A 104 -18.70 10.59 -2.17
CA VAL A 104 -18.61 10.41 -3.63
C VAL A 104 -17.61 9.32 -4.02
N THR A 105 -17.74 8.85 -5.25
CA THR A 105 -16.87 7.82 -5.84
C THR A 105 -15.67 8.41 -6.57
N THR A 106 -15.66 9.72 -6.78
CA THR A 106 -14.56 10.47 -7.39
C THR A 106 -13.32 10.39 -6.51
N THR A 107 -12.16 10.24 -7.15
CA THR A 107 -10.87 10.29 -6.44
C THR A 107 -10.61 11.69 -5.91
N ILE A 108 -10.24 11.80 -4.63
CA ILE A 108 -9.86 13.07 -3.99
C ILE A 108 -8.86 13.85 -4.87
N PRO A 109 -8.97 15.17 -5.10
CA PRO A 109 -8.03 15.91 -5.96
C PRO A 109 -6.63 16.03 -5.37
N THR A 110 -5.60 16.35 -6.16
CA THR A 110 -4.31 16.82 -5.62
C THR A 110 -4.12 18.31 -5.77
N ASN A 111 -4.95 18.97 -6.58
CA ASN A 111 -4.94 20.42 -6.67
C ASN A 111 -5.96 20.96 -5.65
N PRO A 112 -5.52 21.69 -4.62
CA PRO A 112 -6.42 22.20 -3.59
C PRO A 112 -7.52 23.11 -4.12
N THR A 113 -7.34 23.75 -5.29
CA THR A 113 -8.41 24.56 -5.92
C THR A 113 -9.64 23.77 -6.33
N GLN A 114 -9.55 22.44 -6.38
CA GLN A 114 -10.64 21.52 -6.67
C GLN A 114 -11.31 20.96 -5.40
N CYS A 115 -10.89 21.42 -4.22
CA CYS A 115 -11.40 21.02 -2.93
C CYS A 115 -12.09 22.19 -2.23
N ASN A 116 -13.08 21.87 -1.39
CA ASN A 116 -13.77 22.85 -0.57
C ASN A 116 -12.77 23.65 0.29
N ASN A 117 -12.95 24.97 0.33
CA ASN A 117 -12.08 25.91 1.08
C ASN A 117 -10.58 25.77 0.76
N LEU A 118 -10.23 25.34 -0.46
CA LEU A 118 -8.84 25.11 -0.88
C LEU A 118 -8.10 24.08 0.00
N ASN A 119 -8.83 23.14 0.62
CA ASN A 119 -8.25 22.17 1.54
C ASN A 119 -8.88 20.78 1.39
N CYS A 120 -8.14 19.87 0.74
CA CYS A 120 -8.61 18.51 0.50
C CYS A 120 -8.65 17.64 1.78
N ASN A 121 -7.85 17.95 2.82
CA ASN A 121 -7.88 17.19 4.06
C ASN A 121 -9.22 17.32 4.78
N THR A 122 -9.84 18.50 4.71
CA THR A 122 -11.12 18.83 5.34
C THR A 122 -12.30 18.80 4.37
N ASP A 123 -12.07 18.47 3.10
CA ASP A 123 -13.14 18.19 2.17
C ASP A 123 -13.67 16.76 2.38
N TYR A 124 -14.67 16.63 3.24
CA TYR A 124 -15.26 15.35 3.63
C TYR A 124 -16.10 14.69 2.52
N THR A 125 -16.30 15.37 1.39
CA THR A 125 -16.97 14.76 0.23
C THR A 125 -16.17 13.58 -0.33
N PHE A 126 -14.85 13.67 -0.30
CA PHE A 126 -13.97 12.62 -0.78
C PHE A 126 -13.56 11.66 0.34
N GLY A 127 -13.41 10.39 -0.01
CA GLY A 127 -12.79 9.42 0.87
C GLY A 127 -11.28 9.67 1.00
N MET A 128 -10.73 9.36 2.16
CA MET A 128 -9.33 9.56 2.48
C MET A 128 -8.87 8.53 3.52
N HIS A 129 -7.78 7.82 3.25
CA HIS A 129 -7.06 7.02 4.24
C HIS A 129 -5.88 7.85 4.75
N GLU A 130 -4.89 8.06 3.88
CA GLU A 130 -3.69 8.86 4.14
C GLU A 130 -3.97 10.33 3.83
N ASP A 131 -3.37 11.26 4.58
CA ASP A 131 -3.61 12.68 4.40
C ASP A 131 -2.85 13.28 3.21
N PHE A 132 -3.31 14.46 2.79
CA PHE A 132 -2.76 15.20 1.65
C PHE A 132 -1.25 15.43 1.75
N TYR A 133 -0.73 15.86 2.90
CA TYR A 133 0.69 16.21 3.02
C TYR A 133 1.56 14.96 2.95
N SER A 134 1.13 13.87 3.60
CA SER A 134 1.80 12.57 3.49
C SER A 134 1.91 12.10 2.04
N TYR A 135 0.81 12.19 1.28
CA TYR A 135 0.81 11.81 -0.14
C TYR A 135 1.67 12.72 -1.02
N ILE A 136 1.55 14.04 -0.86
CA ILE A 136 2.34 14.98 -1.66
C ILE A 136 3.82 14.89 -1.33
N HIS A 137 4.18 14.58 -0.08
CA HIS A 137 5.54 14.24 0.30
C HIS A 137 6.02 13.00 -0.45
N CYS A 138 5.30 11.87 -0.38
CA CYS A 138 5.61 10.66 -1.15
C CYS A 138 5.77 10.93 -2.66
N ARG A 139 4.84 11.67 -3.27
CA ARG A 139 4.91 12.05 -4.69
C ARG A 139 6.11 12.93 -5.03
N SER A 140 6.53 13.78 -4.09
CA SER A 140 7.66 14.69 -4.28
C SER A 140 9.00 14.09 -3.83
N ARG A 141 9.00 12.89 -3.25
CA ARG A 141 10.20 12.24 -2.71
C ARG A 141 10.86 11.36 -3.75
N LEU A 142 12.19 11.30 -3.66
CA LEU A 142 12.98 10.35 -4.43
C LEU A 142 12.58 8.93 -4.03
N ARG A 143 12.37 8.04 -5.01
CA ARG A 143 12.20 6.62 -4.74
C ARG A 143 13.51 6.02 -4.23
N ASP A 144 13.42 4.95 -3.48
CA ASP A 144 14.60 4.13 -3.20
C ASP A 144 14.98 3.33 -4.45
N THR A 145 16.10 3.73 -5.08
CA THR A 145 16.62 3.10 -6.30
C THR A 145 17.26 1.74 -6.04
N ARG A 146 17.43 1.35 -4.77
CA ARG A 146 17.87 0.00 -4.37
C ARG A 146 16.75 -1.04 -4.48
N LEU A 147 15.51 -0.59 -4.69
CA LEU A 147 14.35 -1.46 -4.87
C LEU A 147 14.34 -2.05 -6.28
N PHE A 148 14.15 -3.36 -6.34
CA PHE A 148 14.07 -4.14 -7.57
C PHE A 148 12.91 -3.67 -8.47
N THR A 149 13.20 -3.48 -9.76
CA THR A 149 12.24 -3.04 -10.78
C THR A 149 11.96 -4.08 -11.85
N ALA A 150 12.71 -5.19 -11.89
CA ALA A 150 12.65 -6.17 -12.97
C ALA A 150 12.78 -5.50 -14.35
N ASP A 151 12.00 -5.95 -15.33
CA ASP A 151 11.91 -5.44 -16.71
C ASP A 151 11.24 -4.05 -16.84
N ARG A 152 10.83 -3.41 -15.73
CA ARG A 152 10.03 -2.18 -15.77
C ARG A 152 10.91 -0.95 -15.88
N ASN A 153 10.75 -0.22 -16.99
CA ASN A 153 11.39 1.09 -17.18
C ASN A 153 10.66 2.19 -16.38
N ILE A 154 11.25 2.60 -15.25
CA ILE A 154 10.76 3.69 -14.40
C ILE A 154 11.39 5.03 -14.85
N ARG A 155 10.62 5.83 -15.59
CA ARG A 155 11.13 7.06 -16.23
C ARG A 155 11.42 8.23 -15.27
N ILE A 156 10.80 8.24 -14.08
CA ILE A 156 10.96 9.33 -13.10
C ILE A 156 11.14 8.68 -11.73
N ASN A 157 12.14 9.15 -10.98
CA ASN A 157 12.51 8.59 -9.69
C ASN A 157 11.62 9.05 -8.52
N GLN A 158 10.30 9.09 -8.70
CA GLN A 158 9.35 9.43 -7.64
C GLN A 158 8.97 8.18 -6.83
N ALA A 159 8.79 8.30 -5.51
CA ALA A 159 8.33 7.20 -4.66
C ALA A 159 6.89 6.75 -4.96
N THR A 160 6.15 7.48 -5.81
CA THR A 160 4.88 6.98 -6.38
C THR A 160 5.07 5.99 -7.52
N ARG A 161 6.31 5.74 -7.96
CA ARG A 161 6.62 4.87 -9.09
C ARG A 161 7.44 3.68 -8.62
N THR A 162 6.82 2.52 -8.74
CA THR A 162 7.35 1.23 -8.30
C THR A 162 7.33 0.24 -9.46
N ARG A 163 7.81 -0.99 -9.23
CA ARG A 163 7.63 -2.09 -10.20
C ARG A 163 6.15 -2.30 -10.54
N GLN A 164 5.26 -2.27 -9.56
CA GLN A 164 3.82 -2.51 -9.76
C GLN A 164 3.07 -1.26 -10.27
N ASN A 165 3.63 -0.06 -10.08
CA ASN A 165 3.04 1.21 -10.50
C ASN A 165 4.03 2.08 -11.30
N SER A 166 4.62 1.55 -12.37
CA SER A 166 5.71 2.20 -13.11
C SER A 166 5.35 3.58 -13.68
N ASN A 167 4.07 3.78 -14.03
CA ASN A 167 3.54 5.04 -14.55
C ASN A 167 3.16 6.05 -13.45
N GLY A 168 3.17 5.65 -12.18
CA GLY A 168 2.79 6.52 -11.06
C GLY A 168 1.29 6.85 -11.06
N ASN A 169 0.45 5.90 -11.45
CA ASN A 169 -1.00 6.06 -11.43
C ASN A 169 -1.46 6.33 -10.00
N ARG A 170 -2.37 7.30 -9.84
CA ARG A 170 -2.83 7.76 -8.54
C ARG A 170 -4.06 6.98 -8.08
N ARG A 171 -4.04 6.54 -6.82
CA ARG A 171 -5.13 5.84 -6.14
C ARG A 171 -5.39 6.52 -4.80
N GLY A 172 -6.36 7.43 -4.76
CA GLY A 172 -6.54 8.33 -3.63
C GLY A 172 -5.24 9.08 -3.28
N TYR A 173 -4.85 8.95 -2.01
CA TYR A 173 -3.62 9.47 -1.42
C TYR A 173 -2.69 8.36 -0.92
N GLU A 174 -2.87 7.13 -1.40
CA GLU A 174 -1.95 6.04 -1.09
C GLU A 174 -0.55 6.31 -1.65
N CYS A 175 0.50 6.00 -0.86
CA CYS A 175 1.88 6.00 -1.33
C CYS A 175 2.29 4.61 -1.89
N PRO A 176 2.50 4.45 -3.21
CA PRO A 176 2.84 3.15 -3.82
C PRO A 176 4.08 2.47 -3.27
N GLU A 177 5.18 3.19 -3.01
CA GLU A 177 6.37 2.58 -2.42
C GLU A 177 6.12 2.07 -0.99
N GLU A 178 5.28 2.77 -0.21
CA GLU A 178 4.86 2.30 1.11
C GLU A 178 4.03 1.03 1.00
N LYS A 179 3.08 0.98 0.05
CA LYS A 179 2.20 -0.17 -0.19
C LYS A 179 2.95 -1.40 -0.69
N ASP A 180 3.86 -1.23 -1.65
CA ASP A 180 4.49 -2.34 -2.38
C ASP A 180 5.64 -2.99 -1.60
N TYR A 181 6.37 -2.22 -0.79
CA TYR A 181 7.58 -2.69 -0.14
C TYR A 181 7.42 -2.71 1.39
N TYR A 182 7.65 -3.88 1.99
CA TYR A 182 7.50 -4.11 3.43
C TYR A 182 8.66 -4.97 3.97
N PRO A 183 9.21 -4.68 5.17
CA PRO A 183 8.92 -3.52 6.03
C PRO A 183 9.30 -2.19 5.37
N TYR A 184 8.49 -1.17 5.62
CA TYR A 184 8.67 0.11 4.94
C TYR A 184 9.69 0.99 5.63
N TRP A 185 10.72 1.44 4.91
CA TRP A 185 11.91 2.10 5.47
C TRP A 185 11.69 3.57 5.85
N HIS A 186 10.65 4.21 5.33
CA HIS A 186 10.28 5.61 5.60
C HIS A 186 9.12 5.66 6.60
N PRO A 187 8.87 6.80 7.29
CA PRO A 187 7.68 6.95 8.12
C PRO A 187 6.39 6.55 7.42
N THR A 188 5.53 5.80 8.12
CA THR A 188 4.19 5.39 7.67
C THR A 188 3.16 5.56 8.80
N PRO A 189 1.92 5.99 8.50
CA PRO A 189 0.85 6.03 9.49
C PRO A 189 0.24 4.64 9.77
N TRP A 190 0.60 3.64 8.97
CA TRP A 190 0.12 2.28 9.11
C TRP A 190 0.85 1.57 10.26
N LYS A 191 0.07 0.91 11.12
CA LYS A 191 0.51 0.13 12.27
C LYS A 191 0.37 -1.36 11.97
N ASP A 192 1.40 -2.12 12.26
CA ASP A 192 1.46 -3.54 11.88
C ASP A 192 0.79 -4.42 12.94
N ILE A 193 -0.10 -5.32 12.50
CA ILE A 193 -0.80 -6.27 13.39
C ILE A 193 -0.10 -7.62 13.33
N ALA A 194 0.02 -8.16 12.13
CA ALA A 194 0.56 -9.49 11.90
C ALA A 194 1.20 -9.63 10.52
N VAL A 195 2.21 -10.50 10.44
CA VAL A 195 2.83 -10.96 9.20
C VAL A 195 2.77 -12.49 9.17
N LEU A 196 1.97 -13.02 8.25
CA LEU A 196 1.85 -14.47 8.02
C LEU A 196 2.66 -14.83 6.78
N THR A 197 3.76 -15.53 6.97
CA THR A 197 4.78 -15.79 5.93
C THR A 197 4.93 -17.29 5.69
N ASN A 198 5.28 -17.68 4.46
CA ASN A 198 5.71 -19.06 4.19
C ASN A 198 7.07 -19.36 4.84
N ASP A 199 7.95 -18.36 4.85
CA ASP A 199 9.28 -18.45 5.44
C ASP A 199 9.33 -17.70 6.77
N VAL A 200 9.24 -18.49 7.86
CA VAL A 200 9.30 -17.98 9.23
C VAL A 200 10.69 -17.51 9.65
N SER A 201 11.75 -17.86 8.90
CA SER A 201 13.10 -17.35 9.16
C SER A 201 13.20 -15.84 8.97
N ARG A 202 12.25 -15.23 8.24
CA ARG A 202 12.11 -13.77 8.04
C ARG A 202 11.45 -13.05 9.21
N CYS A 203 10.84 -13.78 10.15
CA CYS A 203 10.14 -13.16 11.27
C CYS A 203 11.00 -12.20 12.11
N PRO A 204 12.28 -12.49 12.44
CA PRO A 204 13.15 -11.54 13.11
C PRO A 204 13.29 -10.20 12.36
N MET A 205 13.34 -10.23 11.02
CA MET A 205 13.37 -9.02 10.21
C MET A 205 12.03 -8.29 10.30
N TYR A 206 10.90 -8.98 10.11
CA TYR A 206 9.58 -8.35 10.18
C TYR A 206 9.27 -7.71 11.54
N THR A 207 9.69 -8.33 12.64
CA THR A 207 9.42 -7.80 13.98
C THR A 207 10.36 -6.68 14.39
N THR A 208 11.63 -6.72 14.00
CA THR A 208 12.62 -5.68 14.36
C THR A 208 12.60 -4.48 13.44
N GLU A 209 12.25 -4.67 12.16
CA GLU A 209 12.17 -3.59 11.18
C GLU A 209 10.80 -2.94 11.09
N SER A 210 9.79 -3.35 11.86
CA SER A 210 8.48 -2.67 11.88
C SER A 210 8.59 -1.25 12.46
N HIS A 211 7.87 -0.28 11.87
CA HIS A 211 7.75 1.08 12.42
C HIS A 211 6.98 1.09 13.77
N ASN A 212 6.34 -0.03 14.16
CA ASN A 212 5.80 -0.18 15.50
C ASN A 212 6.87 0.04 16.59
N VAL A 213 8.08 -0.47 16.35
CA VAL A 213 9.18 -0.53 17.34
C VAL A 213 10.46 0.16 16.90
N LYS A 214 10.63 0.44 15.60
CA LYS A 214 11.84 1.07 15.06
C LYS A 214 11.57 2.48 14.55
N ASP A 215 12.34 3.43 15.08
CA ASP A 215 12.33 4.82 14.60
C ASP A 215 12.64 4.88 13.10
N ARG A 216 12.01 5.85 12.44
CA ARG A 216 12.28 6.20 11.04
C ARG A 216 12.88 7.59 10.95
N TRP A 217 13.46 7.87 9.81
CA TRP A 217 14.03 9.17 9.51
C TRP A 217 13.64 9.60 8.12
N TYR A 218 13.47 10.90 7.94
CA TYR A 218 13.06 11.46 6.66
C TYR A 218 13.53 12.90 6.49
N CYS A 219 13.55 13.34 5.24
CA CYS A 219 13.81 14.72 4.91
C CYS A 219 12.54 15.55 5.04
N ASP A 220 12.48 16.36 6.09
CA ASP A 220 11.34 17.21 6.44
C ASP A 220 11.40 18.53 5.66
N VAL A 221 10.27 18.91 5.09
CA VAL A 221 10.08 20.12 4.30
C VAL A 221 8.78 20.79 4.74
N SER A 222 8.67 22.12 4.54
CA SER A 222 7.49 22.86 4.98
C SER A 222 6.21 22.41 4.25
N SER A 223 5.08 22.52 4.96
CA SER A 223 3.75 22.29 4.37
C SER A 223 3.47 23.23 3.20
N SER A 224 4.03 24.46 3.20
CA SER A 224 3.94 25.40 2.08
C SER A 224 4.66 24.89 0.82
N TYR A 225 5.83 24.24 0.97
CA TYR A 225 6.50 23.60 -0.15
C TYR A 225 5.69 22.43 -0.71
N LEU A 226 5.13 21.58 0.16
CA LEU A 226 4.25 20.49 -0.26
C LEU A 226 2.99 21.04 -0.96
N TYR A 227 2.38 22.10 -0.42
CA TYR A 227 1.24 22.75 -1.06
C TYR A 227 1.59 23.28 -2.46
N MET A 228 2.75 23.91 -2.64
CA MET A 228 3.23 24.33 -3.96
C MET A 228 3.46 23.13 -4.91
N ARG A 229 4.04 22.04 -4.40
CA ARG A 229 4.25 20.79 -5.15
C ARG A 229 2.95 20.06 -5.48
N SER A 230 1.84 20.43 -4.86
CA SER A 230 0.53 19.83 -5.12
C SER A 230 0.00 20.15 -6.53
N THR A 231 0.35 21.33 -7.05
CA THR A 231 -0.05 21.84 -8.37
C THR A 231 1.02 21.67 -9.45
N SER A 232 2.25 21.29 -9.07
CA SER A 232 3.38 21.06 -10.00
C SER A 232 4.01 19.69 -9.79
N ASN A 233 3.88 18.82 -10.79
CA ASN A 233 4.46 17.46 -10.78
C ASN A 233 5.66 17.35 -11.74
N SER A 234 6.72 18.11 -11.47
CA SER A 234 7.82 18.26 -12.43
C SER A 234 8.86 17.12 -12.43
N GLY A 235 8.75 16.11 -11.55
CA GLY A 235 9.76 15.04 -11.42
C GLY A 235 11.16 15.51 -10.98
N ASN A 236 11.39 16.83 -10.92
CA ASN A 236 12.63 17.50 -10.56
C ASN A 236 12.57 17.96 -9.09
N ASN A 237 13.75 18.28 -8.53
CA ASN A 237 13.95 18.73 -7.15
C ASN A 237 13.23 17.83 -6.13
N LEU A 238 13.44 16.52 -6.26
CA LEU A 238 12.80 15.53 -5.40
C LEU A 238 13.38 15.59 -4.00
N ILE A 239 12.51 15.44 -3.00
CA ILE A 239 12.88 15.39 -1.59
C ILE A 239 13.82 14.19 -1.40
N PRO A 240 15.06 14.39 -0.92
CA PRO A 240 16.03 13.31 -0.78
C PRO A 240 15.65 12.29 0.31
N ILE A 241 16.27 11.12 0.24
CA ILE A 241 16.02 10.00 1.14
C ILE A 241 17.20 9.65 2.04
N THR A 242 18.35 10.31 1.85
CA THR A 242 19.53 10.17 2.71
C THR A 242 19.74 11.41 3.55
N LYS A 243 20.40 11.25 4.69
CA LYS A 243 20.68 12.35 5.61
C LYS A 243 21.54 13.43 4.96
N GLU A 244 22.63 13.02 4.31
CA GLU A 244 23.63 13.89 3.71
C GLU A 244 23.02 14.74 2.59
N ALA A 245 22.17 14.13 1.75
CA ALA A 245 21.47 14.85 0.70
C ALA A 245 20.38 15.77 1.27
N CYS A 246 19.71 15.37 2.36
CA CYS A 246 18.71 16.22 2.99
C CYS A 246 19.30 17.47 3.64
N GLU A 247 20.43 17.34 4.33
CA GLU A 247 21.11 18.45 5.03
C GLU A 247 21.64 19.52 4.07
N THR A 248 21.80 19.18 2.78
CA THR A 248 22.18 20.10 1.71
C THR A 248 21.01 20.50 0.81
N PHE A 249 19.83 19.92 1.03
CA PHE A 249 18.65 20.16 0.20
C PHE A 249 18.02 21.51 0.53
N THR A 250 17.90 22.35 -0.50
CA THR A 250 17.23 23.64 -0.40
C THR A 250 16.04 23.69 -1.35
N TYR A 251 15.01 24.43 -0.96
CA TYR A 251 13.80 24.59 -1.75
C TYR A 251 13.25 26.00 -1.59
N THR A 252 12.56 26.49 -2.62
CA THR A 252 12.01 27.85 -2.64
C THR A 252 10.49 27.80 -2.55
N VAL A 253 9.93 28.69 -1.74
CA VAL A 253 8.49 28.97 -1.70
C VAL A 253 8.30 30.46 -1.92
N GLY A 254 7.65 30.83 -3.04
CA GLY A 254 7.61 32.22 -3.50
C GLY A 254 9.03 32.70 -3.83
N ASN A 255 9.50 33.73 -3.10
CA ASN A 255 10.85 34.31 -3.27
C ASN A 255 11.80 33.96 -2.11
N VAL A 256 11.40 33.05 -1.22
CA VAL A 256 12.17 32.69 -0.02
C VAL A 256 12.72 31.28 -0.17
N GLN A 257 14.04 31.13 0.02
CA GLN A 257 14.72 29.84 0.05
C GLN A 257 14.75 29.30 1.48
N TYR A 258 14.46 28.02 1.63
CA TYR A 258 14.45 27.28 2.89
C TYR A 258 15.38 26.08 2.77
N ASN A 259 15.89 25.62 3.91
CA ASN A 259 16.64 24.38 4.02
C ASN A 259 15.70 23.28 4.53
N ALA A 260 15.85 22.07 4.01
CA ALA A 260 15.20 20.92 4.61
C ALA A 260 15.91 20.50 5.91
N THR A 261 15.25 19.66 6.69
CA THR A 261 15.79 19.17 7.95
C THR A 261 15.68 17.66 8.00
N TRP A 262 16.77 16.97 8.32
CA TRP A 262 16.71 15.53 8.55
C TRP A 262 16.05 15.26 9.91
N ARG A 263 14.83 14.70 9.88
CA ARG A 263 13.97 14.60 11.05
C ARG A 263 13.75 13.17 11.47
N ARG A 264 13.80 12.94 12.77
CA ARG A 264 13.40 11.67 13.40
C ARG A 264 11.88 11.58 13.45
N SER A 265 11.34 10.49 12.95
CA SER A 265 9.98 10.03 13.22
C SER A 265 10.06 8.88 14.22
N PRO A 266 9.63 9.08 15.48
CA PRO A 266 9.61 8.02 16.46
C PRO A 266 8.84 6.79 15.98
N ALA A 267 9.20 5.63 16.51
CA ALA A 267 8.37 4.43 16.43
C ALA A 267 6.97 4.71 16.99
N HIS A 268 5.96 3.94 16.56
CA HIS A 268 4.61 4.07 17.09
C HIS A 268 4.53 3.77 18.59
N GLY A 269 5.54 3.10 19.15
CA GLY A 269 5.61 2.77 20.58
C GLY A 269 4.62 1.67 20.98
N ILE A 270 4.30 0.78 20.04
CA ILE A 270 3.42 -0.36 20.24
C ILE A 270 4.19 -1.67 20.02
N ALA A 271 3.59 -2.80 20.37
CA ALA A 271 4.21 -4.10 20.16
C ALA A 271 4.58 -4.32 18.69
N ALA A 272 5.71 -5.00 18.45
CA ALA A 272 6.04 -5.52 17.13
C ALA A 272 4.90 -6.40 16.60
N PRO A 273 4.71 -6.49 15.26
CA PRO A 273 3.69 -7.35 14.69
C PRO A 273 3.90 -8.80 15.10
N SER A 274 2.81 -9.54 15.30
CA SER A 274 2.89 -10.99 15.40
C SER A 274 3.45 -11.54 14.07
N CYS A 275 4.42 -12.45 14.13
CA CYS A 275 4.91 -13.11 12.91
C CYS A 275 4.83 -14.62 13.06
N GLY A 276 4.35 -15.29 12.02
CA GLY A 276 4.16 -16.73 12.04
C GLY A 276 3.96 -17.34 10.67
N ARG A 277 3.87 -18.67 10.64
CA ARG A 277 3.64 -19.42 9.41
C ARG A 277 2.24 -19.16 8.86
N ASN A 278 2.15 -18.99 7.55
CA ASN A 278 0.88 -18.82 6.86
C ASN A 278 0.07 -20.13 6.79
N MET A 279 -1.25 -20.00 6.66
CA MET A 279 -2.12 -21.16 6.42
C MET A 279 -1.92 -21.67 4.99
N TRP A 280 -2.10 -22.97 4.77
CA TRP A 280 -2.01 -23.57 3.45
C TRP A 280 -3.32 -23.38 2.67
N SER A 281 -3.21 -23.03 1.39
CA SER A 281 -4.29 -23.11 0.40
C SER A 281 -3.78 -23.60 -0.96
N ARG A 282 -4.73 -24.03 -1.80
CA ARG A 282 -4.44 -24.52 -3.15
C ARG A 282 -4.27 -23.40 -4.15
N ASP A 283 -3.49 -23.68 -5.19
CA ASP A 283 -3.31 -22.78 -6.32
C ASP A 283 -4.64 -22.56 -7.06
N ASN A 284 -4.95 -21.30 -7.37
CA ASN A 284 -6.07 -20.88 -8.20
C ASN A 284 -7.45 -21.39 -7.73
N HIS A 285 -7.66 -21.49 -6.41
CA HIS A 285 -8.90 -22.02 -5.82
C HIS A 285 -9.72 -20.97 -5.05
N LEU A 286 -9.42 -19.69 -5.22
CA LEU A 286 -10.14 -18.58 -4.54
C LEU A 286 -10.24 -18.78 -3.02
N GLY A 287 -9.19 -19.34 -2.40
CA GLY A 287 -8.82 -19.05 -1.01
C GLY A 287 -9.41 -19.90 0.11
N ASN A 288 -9.94 -21.09 -0.15
CA ASN A 288 -10.23 -22.01 0.96
C ASN A 288 -8.94 -22.66 1.49
N THR A 289 -8.73 -22.61 2.80
CA THR A 289 -7.70 -23.36 3.51
C THR A 289 -8.08 -24.84 3.62
N VAL A 290 -7.19 -25.64 4.20
CA VAL A 290 -7.51 -27.03 4.60
C VAL A 290 -8.82 -27.04 5.40
N GLY A 291 -9.73 -27.96 5.04
CA GLY A 291 -11.06 -28.06 5.67
C GLY A 291 -12.15 -27.16 5.09
N GLY A 292 -11.88 -26.44 3.99
CA GLY A 292 -12.90 -25.64 3.29
C GLY A 292 -13.25 -24.31 3.98
N GLN A 293 -12.44 -23.89 4.95
CA GLN A 293 -12.61 -22.64 5.69
C GLN A 293 -11.87 -21.50 5.00
N THR A 294 -12.26 -20.26 5.31
CA THR A 294 -11.50 -19.08 4.91
C THR A 294 -10.20 -18.96 5.72
N PHE A 295 -9.23 -18.24 5.16
CA PHE A 295 -8.10 -17.78 5.96
C PHE A 295 -8.60 -16.92 7.10
N ASN A 296 -7.95 -17.03 8.25
CA ASN A 296 -8.34 -16.24 9.41
C ASN A 296 -7.18 -15.89 10.34
N TYR A 297 -7.34 -14.78 11.06
CA TYR A 297 -6.43 -14.33 12.10
C TYR A 297 -7.22 -13.65 13.23
N ASN A 298 -6.98 -14.05 14.47
CA ASN A 298 -7.63 -13.42 15.63
C ASN A 298 -6.80 -12.23 16.10
N TRP A 299 -7.35 -11.02 15.97
CA TRP A 299 -6.74 -9.78 16.43
C TRP A 299 -7.46 -9.26 17.67
N THR A 300 -6.71 -8.93 18.72
CA THR A 300 -7.23 -8.16 19.85
C THR A 300 -7.13 -6.68 19.53
N ILE A 301 -8.27 -5.98 19.48
CA ILE A 301 -8.32 -4.55 19.16
C ILE A 301 -7.53 -3.77 20.24
N PRO A 302 -6.54 -2.94 19.86
CA PRO A 302 -5.70 -2.26 20.82
C PRO A 302 -6.42 -1.03 21.41
N ASN A 303 -5.83 -0.45 22.46
CA ASN A 303 -6.42 0.69 23.16
C ASN A 303 -6.16 2.05 22.47
N ASP A 304 -5.23 2.10 21.51
CA ASP A 304 -4.82 3.31 20.79
C ASP A 304 -5.60 3.53 19.48
N VAL A 305 -6.87 3.10 19.47
CA VAL A 305 -7.79 3.25 18.34
C VAL A 305 -8.55 4.57 18.37
N ASN A 306 -9.03 5.01 17.20
CA ASN A 306 -9.92 6.15 17.03
C ASN A 306 -11.31 5.66 16.61
N GLU A 307 -12.34 6.52 16.65
CA GLU A 307 -13.65 6.22 16.05
C GLU A 307 -13.56 5.92 14.55
N LYS A 308 -12.53 6.44 13.88
CA LYS A 308 -12.28 6.27 12.45
C LYS A 308 -10.99 5.51 12.24
N CYS A 309 -11.13 4.27 11.81
CA CYS A 309 -10.02 3.38 11.50
C CYS A 309 -10.25 2.65 10.18
N VAL A 310 -9.16 2.28 9.53
CA VAL A 310 -9.13 1.42 8.35
C VAL A 310 -8.22 0.23 8.63
N LEU A 311 -8.69 -0.96 8.26
CA LEU A 311 -7.89 -2.18 8.23
C LEU A 311 -7.45 -2.44 6.79
N ARG A 312 -6.17 -2.75 6.60
CA ARG A 312 -5.56 -3.08 5.32
C ARG A 312 -4.92 -4.45 5.40
N MET A 313 -5.03 -5.19 4.30
CA MET A 313 -4.27 -6.42 4.10
C MET A 313 -3.46 -6.30 2.82
N ARG A 314 -2.18 -6.65 2.89
CA ARG A 314 -1.30 -6.79 1.74
C ARG A 314 -1.06 -8.26 1.51
N TYR A 315 -1.04 -8.66 0.25
CA TYR A 315 -0.71 -10.01 -0.16
C TYR A 315 0.45 -9.92 -1.15
N ASN A 316 1.63 -10.23 -0.65
CA ASN A 316 2.86 -10.22 -1.42
C ASN A 316 3.16 -11.65 -1.84
N ILE A 317 3.11 -11.88 -3.15
CA ILE A 317 3.34 -13.20 -3.74
C ILE A 317 4.48 -13.14 -4.76
N SER A 318 5.30 -14.19 -4.76
CA SER A 318 6.15 -14.54 -5.89
C SER A 318 6.01 -16.01 -6.21
N THR A 319 6.41 -16.41 -7.41
CA THR A 319 6.49 -17.82 -7.77
C THR A 319 7.59 -18.51 -6.95
N GLY A 320 7.46 -19.81 -6.72
CA GLY A 320 8.40 -20.60 -5.92
C GLY A 320 9.77 -20.81 -6.59
N ASP A 321 9.84 -20.63 -7.91
CA ASP A 321 11.06 -20.70 -8.72
C ASP A 321 11.84 -19.37 -8.78
N TYR A 322 11.34 -18.33 -8.11
CA TYR A 322 11.98 -17.01 -8.07
C TYR A 322 12.70 -16.78 -6.74
N ASP A 323 13.99 -16.43 -6.80
CA ASP A 323 14.78 -16.03 -5.63
C ASP A 323 14.41 -14.62 -5.18
N ARG A 324 13.27 -14.53 -4.49
CA ARG A 324 12.75 -13.28 -3.96
C ARG A 324 13.69 -12.59 -2.97
N ASP A 325 14.50 -13.36 -2.27
CA ASP A 325 15.18 -12.88 -1.06
C ASP A 325 16.56 -12.32 -1.38
N ASN A 326 17.20 -12.80 -2.45
CA ASN A 326 18.47 -12.24 -2.94
C ASN A 326 18.31 -11.30 -4.15
N THR A 327 17.11 -11.16 -4.71
CA THR A 327 16.90 -10.26 -5.85
C THR A 327 16.78 -8.79 -5.40
N THR A 328 17.73 -7.98 -5.84
CA THR A 328 17.85 -6.55 -5.56
C THR A 328 17.90 -5.71 -6.85
N SER A 329 17.98 -4.39 -6.74
CA SER A 329 18.20 -3.51 -7.90
C SER A 329 19.46 -3.83 -8.73
N ALA A 330 20.41 -4.60 -8.20
CA ALA A 330 21.57 -5.08 -8.95
C ALA A 330 21.21 -6.07 -10.07
N HIS A 331 19.98 -6.59 -10.06
CA HIS A 331 19.45 -7.55 -11.03
C HIS A 331 18.46 -6.91 -12.02
N ASN A 332 18.40 -5.58 -12.08
CA ASN A 332 17.51 -4.83 -12.96
C ASN A 332 17.97 -4.84 -14.43
#